data_AF-A0AAX6NBP4-F1
#
_entry.id   AF-A0AAX6NBP4-F1
#
_cell.length_a   1.000
_cell.length_b   1.000
_cell.length_c   1.000
_cell.angle_alpha   90.00
_cell.angle_beta   90.00
_cell.angle_gamma   90.00
#
_symmetry.space_group_name_H-M   'P 1'
#
loop_
_entity.id
_entity.type
_entity.pdbx_description
1 polymer ?
#
loop_
_entity_poly.entity_id
_entity_poly.type
_entity_poly.pdbx_seq_one_letter_code
_entity_poly.pdbx_strand_id
1 'polypeptide(L)'
;MGYLHYWELERHTFTDEFIKEAAFVIADNVDVVKELEINEKYIAFNGWNGFDRFIFTGNKDSYCKTGIFSPDNYDKPICAILLLAVYHFGESMHLESDGLATIHIEPETKRVSKPWKEVLQYVKETFNYQFQREYYKDEVDQDRIKLIPIYKTN
;
A
#
# COMPACT_ATOMS: atom_id res chain seq x y z
N MET A 1 -13.06 6.69 9.63
CA MET A 1 -13.28 6.93 8.19
C MET A 1 -12.25 6.12 7.46
N GLY A 2 -12.70 5.40 6.43
CA GLY A 2 -11.88 4.52 5.63
C GLY A 2 -11.01 5.20 4.59
N TYR A 3 -9.94 4.52 4.14
CA TYR A 3 -9.16 4.95 2.98
C TYR A 3 -9.52 4.11 1.75
N LEU A 4 -9.77 4.76 0.63
CA LEU A 4 -9.74 4.11 -0.68
C LEU A 4 -8.30 4.01 -1.15
N HIS A 5 -7.90 2.81 -1.57
CA HIS A 5 -6.65 2.52 -2.24
C HIS A 5 -6.95 2.00 -3.64
N TYR A 6 -6.25 2.53 -4.63
CA TYR A 6 -6.32 2.13 -6.02
C TYR A 6 -4.91 1.79 -6.50
N TRP A 7 -4.78 0.76 -7.32
CA TRP A 7 -3.52 0.41 -7.94
C TRP A 7 -3.69 -0.27 -9.29
N GLU A 8 -2.62 -0.16 -10.07
CA GLU A 8 -2.45 -0.91 -11.30
C GLU A 8 -1.07 -1.55 -11.29
N LEU A 9 -1.01 -2.81 -11.69
CA LEU A 9 0.25 -3.52 -11.83
C LEU A 9 0.31 -4.19 -13.20
N GLU A 10 1.23 -3.73 -14.05
CA GLU A 10 1.47 -4.30 -15.38
C GLU A 10 2.35 -5.56 -15.30
N ARG A 11 1.97 -6.52 -14.44
CA ARG A 11 2.74 -7.75 -14.21
C ARG A 11 1.88 -8.88 -13.69
N HIS A 12 1.95 -10.06 -14.31
CA HIS A 12 1.08 -11.20 -13.97
C HIS A 12 1.67 -12.22 -12.97
N THR A 13 2.96 -12.11 -12.65
CA THR A 13 3.63 -13.02 -11.71
C THR A 13 4.58 -12.28 -10.78
N PHE A 14 4.46 -12.53 -9.48
CA PHE A 14 5.26 -11.95 -8.41
C PHE A 14 6.62 -12.62 -8.27
N THR A 15 7.59 -11.90 -7.74
CA THR A 15 8.91 -12.47 -7.38
C THR A 15 8.80 -13.22 -6.06
N ASP A 16 9.66 -14.24 -5.85
CA ASP A 16 9.74 -14.95 -4.58
C ASP A 16 10.06 -14.03 -3.40
N GLU A 17 10.87 -13.01 -3.64
CA GLU A 17 11.24 -12.00 -2.63
C GLU A 17 10.02 -11.19 -2.18
N PHE A 18 9.23 -10.66 -3.13
CA PHE A 18 8.00 -9.94 -2.81
C PHE A 18 6.99 -10.82 -2.07
N ILE A 19 6.81 -12.08 -2.52
CA ILE A 19 5.92 -13.05 -1.86
C ILE A 19 6.36 -13.30 -0.41
N LYS A 20 7.66 -13.49 -0.18
CA LYS A 20 8.21 -13.73 1.15
C LYS A 20 8.01 -12.53 2.08
N GLU A 21 8.22 -11.31 1.59
CA GLU A 21 8.02 -10.09 2.36
C GLU A 21 6.54 -9.81 2.63
N ALA A 22 5.67 -10.04 1.66
CA ALA A 22 4.23 -9.94 1.86
C ALA A 22 3.73 -10.95 2.91
N ALA A 23 4.23 -12.19 2.87
CA ALA A 23 3.95 -13.19 3.89
C ALA A 23 4.45 -12.75 5.28
N PHE A 24 5.62 -12.11 5.36
CA PHE A 24 6.14 -11.56 6.62
C PHE A 24 5.23 -10.45 7.17
N VAL A 25 4.81 -9.49 6.34
CA VAL A 25 3.88 -8.42 6.74
C VAL A 25 2.60 -9.01 7.33
N ILE A 26 2.04 -10.05 6.70
CA ILE A 26 0.79 -10.64 7.15
C ILE A 26 0.99 -11.41 8.46
N ALA A 27 2.10 -12.12 8.61
CA ALA A 27 2.45 -12.80 9.86
C ALA A 27 2.64 -11.80 11.03
N ASP A 28 3.25 -10.63 10.77
CA ASP A 28 3.43 -9.56 11.76
C ASP A 28 2.11 -8.86 12.15
N ASN A 29 1.06 -9.02 11.35
CA ASN A 29 -0.26 -8.39 11.55
C ASN A 29 -1.39 -9.46 11.60
N VAL A 30 -1.08 -10.65 12.14
CA VAL A 30 -2.00 -11.80 12.19
C VAL A 30 -3.25 -11.56 13.04
N ASP A 31 -3.18 -10.62 13.97
CA ASP A 31 -4.27 -10.22 14.87
C ASP A 31 -5.40 -9.48 14.16
N VAL A 32 -5.13 -8.93 12.97
CA VAL A 32 -6.09 -8.12 12.20
C VAL A 32 -6.45 -8.72 10.84
N VAL A 33 -5.85 -9.85 10.47
CA VAL A 33 -6.01 -10.51 9.16
C VAL A 33 -6.64 -11.90 9.30
N LYS A 34 -7.48 -12.29 8.34
CA LYS A 34 -8.04 -13.64 8.17
C LYS A 34 -8.01 -14.09 6.71
N GLU A 35 -8.28 -15.38 6.50
CA GLU A 35 -8.54 -15.96 5.17
C GLU A 35 -7.43 -15.63 4.16
N LEU A 36 -6.19 -15.87 4.59
CA LEU A 36 -5.00 -15.58 3.82
C LEU A 36 -4.80 -16.57 2.68
N GLU A 37 -4.57 -16.04 1.49
CA GLU A 37 -4.11 -16.77 0.31
C GLU A 37 -2.95 -16.00 -0.33
N ILE A 38 -1.79 -16.64 -0.48
CA ILE A 38 -0.62 -16.08 -1.16
C ILE A 38 -0.10 -17.09 -2.19
N ASN A 39 0.11 -16.63 -3.41
CA ASN A 39 0.84 -17.38 -4.43
C ASN A 39 1.53 -16.41 -5.41
N GLU A 40 2.12 -16.98 -6.46
CA GLU A 40 2.86 -16.24 -7.49
C GLU A 40 1.99 -15.26 -8.30
N LYS A 41 0.66 -15.30 -8.22
CA LYS A 41 -0.24 -14.46 -9.03
C LYS A 41 -1.06 -13.49 -8.22
N TYR A 42 -1.30 -13.80 -6.94
CA TYR A 42 -2.09 -12.93 -6.07
C TYR A 42 -1.77 -13.09 -4.59
N ILE A 43 -2.05 -12.03 -3.84
CA ILE A 43 -2.11 -12.00 -2.38
C ILE A 43 -3.53 -11.55 -2.02
N ALA A 44 -4.26 -12.36 -1.26
CA ALA A 44 -5.59 -12.03 -0.81
C ALA A 44 -5.73 -12.30 0.68
N PHE A 45 -6.47 -11.43 1.36
CA PHE A 45 -6.85 -11.63 2.75
C PHE A 45 -8.02 -10.71 3.12
N ASN A 46 -8.66 -11.03 4.24
CA ASN A 46 -9.77 -10.27 4.79
C ASN A 46 -9.38 -9.61 6.12
N GLY A 47 -10.05 -8.52 6.47
CA GLY A 47 -10.04 -8.01 7.84
C GLY A 47 -10.66 -9.02 8.81
N TRP A 48 -10.33 -8.92 10.09
CA TRP A 48 -10.84 -9.84 11.12
C TRP A 48 -12.38 -9.93 11.17
N ASN A 49 -13.08 -8.86 10.75
CA ASN A 49 -14.54 -8.79 10.64
C ASN A 49 -15.12 -9.54 9.42
N GLY A 50 -14.29 -9.97 8.46
CA GLY A 50 -14.68 -10.71 7.25
C GLY A 50 -15.30 -9.87 6.13
N PHE A 51 -15.43 -8.56 6.29
CA PHE A 51 -16.12 -7.68 5.32
C PHE A 51 -15.17 -6.92 4.40
N ASP A 52 -13.99 -6.57 4.89
CA ASP A 52 -13.01 -5.80 4.13
C ASP A 52 -12.05 -6.76 3.41
N ARG A 53 -12.33 -7.07 2.14
CA ARG A 53 -11.49 -7.97 1.33
C ARG A 53 -10.42 -7.19 0.56
N PHE A 54 -9.17 -7.63 0.70
CA PHE A 54 -8.04 -7.18 -0.10
C PHE A 54 -7.61 -8.30 -1.05
N ILE A 55 -7.43 -7.98 -2.34
CA ILE A 55 -6.91 -8.90 -3.34
C ILE A 55 -5.91 -8.13 -4.22
N PHE A 56 -4.63 -8.30 -3.95
CA PHE A 56 -3.56 -7.77 -4.79
C PHE A 56 -3.23 -8.76 -5.91
N THR A 57 -3.45 -8.34 -7.16
CA THR A 57 -3.14 -9.12 -8.36
C THR A 57 -2.50 -8.23 -9.41
N GLY A 58 -1.86 -8.86 -10.38
CA GLY A 58 -1.45 -8.24 -11.63
C GLY A 58 -2.60 -7.88 -12.56
N ASN A 59 -3.31 -6.78 -12.26
CA ASN A 59 -4.42 -6.31 -13.06
C ASN A 59 -4.47 -4.78 -13.13
N LYS A 60 -5.13 -4.28 -14.18
CA LYS A 60 -5.55 -2.88 -14.25
C LYS A 60 -6.81 -2.70 -13.40
N ASP A 61 -7.02 -1.49 -12.89
CA ASP A 61 -8.22 -1.09 -12.14
C ASP A 61 -8.49 -1.81 -10.81
N SER A 62 -7.44 -2.14 -10.04
CA SER A 62 -7.62 -2.78 -8.74
C SER A 62 -7.85 -1.75 -7.64
N TYR A 63 -8.75 -2.03 -6.71
CA TYR A 63 -8.98 -1.14 -5.56
C TYR A 63 -9.41 -1.90 -4.31
N CYS A 64 -9.21 -1.28 -3.16
CA CYS A 64 -9.69 -1.74 -1.86
C CYS A 64 -10.05 -0.52 -1.02
N LYS A 65 -11.21 -0.58 -0.35
CA LYS A 65 -11.60 0.45 0.62
C LYS A 65 -11.54 -0.16 2.01
N THR A 66 -10.67 0.38 2.85
CA THR A 66 -10.62 0.03 4.27
C THR A 66 -11.63 0.88 5.03
N GLY A 67 -12.19 0.44 6.16
CA GLY A 67 -12.73 1.35 7.17
C GLY A 67 -14.19 1.86 7.06
N ILE A 68 -15.17 0.95 7.10
CA ILE A 68 -16.49 1.30 7.68
C ILE A 68 -16.72 0.62 9.04
N PHE A 69 -16.20 -0.60 9.27
CA PHE A 69 -16.50 -1.39 10.47
C PHE A 69 -15.30 -2.12 11.09
N SER A 70 -14.06 -1.71 10.78
CA SER A 70 -12.86 -2.38 11.28
C SER A 70 -12.01 -1.40 12.09
N PRO A 71 -11.68 -1.71 13.36
CA PRO A 71 -10.84 -0.85 14.18
C PRO A 71 -9.45 -0.71 13.56
N ASP A 72 -9.10 0.51 13.20
CA ASP A 72 -7.82 1.23 12.96
C ASP A 72 -6.55 0.51 12.45
N ASN A 73 -6.45 -0.82 12.41
CA ASN A 73 -5.20 -1.54 12.14
C ASN A 73 -5.21 -2.39 10.85
N TYR A 74 -6.38 -2.72 10.30
CA TYR A 74 -6.45 -3.52 9.06
C TYR A 74 -5.82 -2.82 7.83
N ASP A 75 -5.81 -1.49 7.86
CA ASP A 75 -5.22 -0.67 6.79
C ASP A 75 -3.69 -0.80 6.71
N LYS A 76 -3.03 -1.09 7.84
CA LYS A 76 -1.57 -1.19 7.93
C LYS A 76 -0.99 -2.29 7.02
N PRO A 77 -1.42 -3.58 7.10
CA PRO A 77 -0.88 -4.62 6.22
C PRO A 77 -1.17 -4.35 4.73
N ILE A 78 -2.31 -3.74 4.40
CA ILE A 78 -2.65 -3.34 3.02
C ILE A 78 -1.64 -2.30 2.52
N CYS A 79 -1.49 -1.20 3.25
CA CYS A 79 -0.55 -0.14 2.89
C CYS A 79 0.89 -0.66 2.80
N ALA A 80 1.29 -1.56 3.71
CA ALA A 80 2.62 -2.16 3.69
C ALA A 80 2.83 -2.98 2.40
N ILE A 81 1.90 -3.85 2.02
CA ILE A 81 1.99 -4.64 0.79
C ILE A 81 2.02 -3.74 -0.45
N LEU A 82 1.22 -2.67 -0.48
CA LEU A 82 1.25 -1.70 -1.58
C LEU A 82 2.61 -0.98 -1.67
N LEU A 83 3.24 -0.63 -0.53
CA LEU A 83 4.60 -0.07 -0.53
C LEU A 83 5.66 -1.06 -0.99
N LEU A 84 5.55 -2.33 -0.56
CA LEU A 84 6.42 -3.40 -1.05
C LEU A 84 6.28 -3.52 -2.58
N ALA A 85 5.05 -3.48 -3.11
CA ALA A 85 4.81 -3.55 -4.55
C ALA A 85 5.43 -2.35 -5.30
N VAL A 86 5.27 -1.13 -4.77
CA VAL A 86 5.93 0.05 -5.36
C VAL A 86 7.44 -0.12 -5.39
N TYR A 87 8.05 -0.69 -4.33
CA TYR A 87 9.49 -0.93 -4.29
C TYR A 87 9.96 -2.03 -5.26
N HIS A 88 9.26 -3.15 -5.31
CA HIS A 88 9.64 -4.32 -6.13
C HIS A 88 9.39 -4.12 -7.63
N PHE A 89 8.36 -3.34 -7.97
CA PHE A 89 7.89 -3.22 -9.36
C PHE A 89 8.13 -1.82 -9.95
N GLY A 90 8.45 -0.82 -9.14
CA GLY A 90 8.85 0.51 -9.59
C GLY A 90 7.83 1.13 -10.55
N GLU A 91 8.28 1.46 -11.76
CA GLU A 91 7.47 2.13 -12.78
C GLU A 91 6.29 1.28 -13.30
N SER A 92 6.34 -0.05 -13.15
CA SER A 92 5.23 -0.93 -13.54
C SER A 92 4.06 -0.93 -12.54
N MET A 93 4.20 -0.22 -11.43
CA MET A 93 3.20 -0.11 -10.37
C MET A 93 2.71 1.33 -10.28
N HIS A 94 1.41 1.52 -10.50
CA HIS A 94 0.71 2.76 -10.17
C HIS A 94 -0.03 2.58 -8.85
N LEU A 95 0.02 3.60 -7.99
CA LEU A 95 -0.62 3.58 -6.68
C LEU A 95 -1.24 4.94 -6.39
N GLU A 96 -2.52 4.92 -6.06
CA GLU A 96 -3.25 6.05 -5.52
C GLU A 96 -3.93 5.66 -4.21
N SER A 97 -3.96 6.59 -3.26
CA SER A 97 -4.65 6.38 -2.00
C SER A 97 -5.17 7.70 -1.47
N ASP A 98 -6.33 7.67 -0.82
CA ASP A 98 -6.84 8.79 -0.03
C ASP A 98 -5.83 9.27 1.02
N GLY A 99 -5.02 8.37 1.58
CA GLY A 99 -3.98 8.71 2.55
C GLY A 99 -2.73 9.39 1.94
N LEU A 100 -2.63 9.41 0.61
CA LEU A 100 -1.64 10.12 -0.21
C LEU A 100 -2.24 11.36 -0.91
N ALA A 101 -3.53 11.64 -0.70
CA ALA A 101 -4.20 12.84 -1.14
C ALA A 101 -3.92 13.99 -0.17
N THR A 102 -3.56 15.17 -0.67
CA THR A 102 -3.25 16.32 0.21
C THR A 102 -4.47 17.21 0.50
N ILE A 103 -5.65 16.91 -0.05
CA ILE A 103 -6.92 17.63 0.23
C ILE A 103 -7.31 17.69 1.71
N HIS A 104 -6.77 16.79 2.54
CA HIS A 104 -7.03 16.77 3.99
C HIS A 104 -5.84 17.27 4.82
N ILE A 105 -4.83 17.88 4.20
CA ILE A 105 -3.57 18.23 4.85
C ILE A 105 -3.22 19.67 4.51
N GLU A 106 -2.95 20.46 5.55
CA GLU A 106 -2.60 21.88 5.47
C GLU A 106 -1.61 22.13 4.32
N PRO A 107 -1.94 23.03 3.36
CA PRO A 107 -1.11 23.34 2.18
C PRO A 107 0.36 23.64 2.50
N GLU A 108 0.60 24.11 3.73
CA GLU A 108 1.89 24.53 4.24
C GLU A 108 2.80 23.36 4.65
N THR A 109 2.23 22.18 4.93
CA THR A 109 3.02 21.05 5.44
C THR A 109 3.23 19.93 4.43
N LYS A 110 2.39 19.81 3.39
CA LYS A 110 2.50 18.77 2.34
C LYS A 110 2.78 17.36 2.90
N ARG A 111 2.19 17.03 4.05
CA ARG A 111 2.46 15.76 4.75
C ARG A 111 1.62 14.64 4.13
N VAL A 112 2.09 13.40 4.23
CA VAL A 112 1.22 12.20 4.11
C VAL A 112 0.36 12.08 5.39
N SER A 113 -0.76 11.38 5.31
CA SER A 113 -1.58 11.07 6.49
C SER A 113 -0.76 10.33 7.56
N LYS A 114 -1.17 10.42 8.84
CA LYS A 114 -0.47 9.75 9.95
C LYS A 114 -0.30 8.24 9.72
N PRO A 115 -1.33 7.48 9.29
CA PRO A 115 -1.19 6.05 9.01
C PRO A 115 -0.10 5.76 7.97
N TRP A 116 -0.08 6.47 6.85
CA TRP A 116 0.96 6.30 5.84
C TRP A 116 2.38 6.64 6.34
N LYS A 117 2.53 7.58 7.29
CA LYS A 117 3.85 7.81 7.93
C LYS A 117 4.31 6.61 8.73
N GLU A 118 3.41 6.00 9.48
CA GLU A 118 3.71 4.83 10.31
C GLU A 118 4.08 3.64 9.43
N VAL A 119 3.35 3.42 8.33
CA VAL A 119 3.67 2.34 7.39
C VAL A 119 4.99 2.60 6.64
N LEU A 120 5.27 3.84 6.22
CA LEU A 120 6.56 4.22 5.62
C LEU A 120 7.74 3.98 6.58
N GLN A 121 7.55 4.29 7.87
CA GLN A 121 8.57 4.01 8.89
C GLN A 121 8.73 2.49 9.09
N TYR A 122 7.62 1.75 9.18
CA TYR A 122 7.62 0.31 9.32
C TYR A 122 8.39 -0.40 8.21
N VAL A 123 8.13 -0.08 6.93
CA VAL A 123 8.85 -0.72 5.81
C VAL A 123 10.32 -0.32 5.75
N LYS A 124 10.67 0.89 6.21
CA LYS A 124 12.06 1.32 6.34
C LYS A 124 12.79 0.55 7.43
N GLU A 125 12.19 0.36 8.59
CA GLU A 125 12.82 -0.36 9.70
C GLU A 125 12.91 -1.87 9.43
N THR A 126 11.90 -2.43 8.77
CA THR A 126 11.77 -3.88 8.54
C THR A 126 12.54 -4.35 7.30
N PHE A 127 12.42 -3.62 6.19
CA PHE A 127 12.96 -4.01 4.88
C PHE A 127 14.03 -3.04 4.36
N ASN A 128 14.32 -1.95 5.09
CA ASN A 128 15.24 -0.90 4.66
C ASN A 128 14.82 -0.22 3.34
N TYR A 129 13.52 -0.25 3.03
CA TYR A 129 12.95 0.42 1.87
C TYR A 129 12.66 1.88 2.17
N GLN A 130 13.02 2.74 1.22
CA GLN A 130 12.89 4.18 1.33
C GLN A 130 12.26 4.74 0.06
N PHE A 131 11.52 5.83 0.21
CA PHE A 131 10.77 6.43 -0.88
C PHE A 131 10.99 7.94 -0.90
N GLN A 132 11.32 8.47 -2.06
CA GLN A 132 11.20 9.89 -2.37
C GLN A 132 9.73 10.22 -2.61
N ARG A 133 9.34 11.45 -2.29
CA ARG A 133 7.98 11.96 -2.51
C ARG A 133 8.02 12.98 -3.64
N GLU A 134 7.21 12.74 -4.67
CA GLU A 134 6.95 13.72 -5.73
C GLU A 134 5.51 14.21 -5.63
N TYR A 135 5.33 15.51 -5.82
CA TYR A 135 4.02 16.14 -5.78
C TYR A 135 3.53 16.38 -7.19
N TYR A 136 2.27 16.03 -7.45
CA TYR A 136 1.63 16.26 -8.73
C TYR A 136 0.16 16.63 -8.52
N LYS A 137 -0.47 17.17 -9.56
CA LYS A 137 -1.92 17.38 -9.63
C LYS A 137 -2.52 16.27 -10.48
N ASP A 138 -3.56 15.62 -9.99
CA ASP A 138 -4.30 14.64 -10.78
C ASP A 138 -5.22 15.31 -11.82
N GLU A 139 -5.97 14.52 -12.58
CA GLU A 139 -6.82 15.00 -13.68
C GLU A 139 -7.93 15.96 -13.24
N VAL A 140 -8.25 16.00 -11.94
CA VAL A 140 -9.26 16.89 -11.35
C VAL A 140 -8.64 18.03 -10.53
N ASP A 141 -7.36 18.34 -10.79
CA ASP A 141 -6.57 19.42 -10.16
C ASP A 141 -6.32 19.22 -8.66
N GLN A 142 -6.45 17.99 -8.17
CA GLN A 142 -6.21 17.65 -6.78
C GLN A 142 -4.73 17.36 -6.54
N ASP A 143 -4.16 17.96 -5.50
CA ASP A 143 -2.77 17.71 -5.12
C ASP A 143 -2.61 16.29 -4.54
N ARG A 144 -1.60 15.56 -5.04
CA ARG A 144 -1.29 14.15 -4.74
C ARG A 144 0.20 13.94 -4.47
N ILE A 145 0.52 12.85 -3.79
CA ILE A 145 1.88 12.39 -3.53
C ILE A 145 2.14 11.07 -4.27
N LYS A 146 3.11 11.08 -5.18
CA LYS A 146 3.70 9.88 -5.76
C LYS A 146 4.89 9.43 -4.91
N LEU A 147 4.95 8.13 -4.61
CA LEU A 147 6.07 7.53 -3.88
C LEU A 147 7.00 6.86 -4.89
N ILE A 148 8.28 7.25 -4.86
CA ILE A 148 9.31 6.74 -5.78
C ILE A 148 10.35 5.97 -4.96
N PRO A 149 10.59 4.68 -5.24
CA PRO A 149 11.60 3.90 -4.55
C PRO A 149 12.99 4.53 -4.64
N ILE A 150 13.73 4.52 -3.53
CA ILE A 150 15.15 4.86 -3.49
C ILE A 150 15.93 3.55 -3.43
N TYR A 151 16.50 3.15 -4.56
CA TYR A 151 17.41 2.01 -4.62
C TYR A 151 18.80 2.45 -4.18
N LYS A 152 19.45 1.68 -3.30
CA LYS A 152 20.86 1.91 -3.00
C LYS A 152 21.68 1.52 -4.23
N THR A 153 22.35 2.50 -4.84
CA THR A 153 23.46 2.21 -5.74
C THR A 153 24.62 1.69 -4.89
N ASN A 154 25.01 0.43 -5.12
CA ASN A 154 26.26 -0.14 -4.59
C ASN A 154 27.47 0.53 -5.24
#